data_AF-A0AAW7J700-F1
#
_entry.id   AF-A0AAW7J700-F1
#
_cell.length_a   1.000
_cell.length_b   1.000
_cell.length_c   1.000
_cell.angle_alpha   90.00
_cell.angle_beta   90.00
_cell.angle_gamma   90.00
#
_symmetry.space_group_name_H-M   'P 1'
#
loop_
_entity.id
_entity.type
_entity.pdbx_description
1 polymer ?
#
loop_
_entity_poly.entity_id
_entity_poly.type
_entity_poly.pdbx_seq_one_letter_code
_entity_poly.pdbx_strand_id
1 'polypeptide(L)'
;MNLKDFITLLMSGISLIFSSIVFFKDFISSRMNLGIKAEYFTPDIEQQILFVKMNFLNHSSKPITIEYIELFDIHMKKFPDKLDKSSNEYIVEPGLTIPFSKNVTFNNGENKITYPEKSATIPVTVLPYTNSAYFLGFSLNGFDSVIAASRSENLTMYIETSEGDFYYDVDPRGIYETRNNLFVKVGYSFFKKNNCITEKHL
;
A
#
# COMPACT_ATOMS: atom_id res chain seq x y z
N MET A 1 -23.29 -45.91 29.93
CA MET A 1 -22.70 -45.38 28.68
C MET A 1 -21.92 -46.52 28.04
N ASN A 2 -22.27 -46.93 26.82
CA ASN A 2 -21.59 -48.07 26.19
C ASN A 2 -20.22 -47.63 25.63
N LEU A 3 -19.32 -48.60 25.46
CA LEU A 3 -17.97 -48.36 24.91
C LEU A 3 -18.02 -47.63 23.55
N LYS A 4 -19.02 -47.94 22.73
CA LYS A 4 -19.27 -47.25 21.45
C LYS A 4 -19.58 -45.77 21.65
N ASP A 5 -20.47 -45.44 22.58
CA ASP A 5 -20.83 -44.04 22.90
C ASP A 5 -19.62 -43.26 23.41
N PHE A 6 -18.77 -43.90 24.22
CA PHE A 6 -17.53 -43.30 24.72
C PHE A 6 -16.52 -43.03 23.61
N ILE A 7 -16.31 -43.98 22.69
CA ILE A 7 -15.40 -43.81 21.54
C ILE A 7 -15.91 -42.70 20.61
N THR A 8 -17.23 -42.65 20.35
CA THR A 8 -17.82 -41.59 19.53
C THR A 8 -17.63 -40.21 20.17
N LEU A 9 -17.89 -40.08 21.47
CA LEU A 9 -17.73 -38.82 22.19
C LEU A 9 -16.26 -38.36 22.22
N LEU A 10 -15.32 -39.31 22.35
CA LEU A 10 -13.89 -39.04 22.30
C LEU A 10 -13.43 -38.61 20.90
N MET A 11 -13.91 -39.25 19.84
CA MET A 11 -13.64 -38.85 18.46
C MET A 11 -14.21 -37.47 18.11
N SER A 12 -15.42 -37.15 18.60
CA SER A 12 -16.00 -35.81 18.46
C SER A 12 -15.17 -34.75 19.18
N GLY A 13 -14.70 -35.03 20.40
CA GLY A 13 -13.81 -34.14 21.14
C GLY A 13 -12.49 -33.88 20.42
N ILE A 14 -11.86 -34.92 19.90
CA ILE A 14 -10.62 -34.81 19.10
C ILE A 14 -10.86 -34.00 17.83
N SER A 15 -11.95 -34.26 17.11
CA SER A 15 -12.30 -33.52 15.90
C SER A 15 -12.50 -32.03 16.17
N LEU A 16 -13.14 -31.68 17.29
CA LEU A 16 -13.38 -30.29 17.70
C LEU A 16 -12.07 -29.58 18.05
N ILE A 17 -11.13 -30.27 18.71
CA ILE A 17 -9.79 -29.74 18.99
C ILE A 17 -9.02 -29.49 17.69
N PHE A 18 -8.98 -30.45 16.76
CA PHE A 18 -8.30 -30.26 15.48
C PHE A 18 -8.93 -29.12 14.66
N SER A 19 -10.26 -29.05 14.61
CA SER A 19 -10.97 -27.96 13.93
C SER A 19 -10.64 -26.61 14.55
N SER A 20 -10.53 -26.54 15.88
CA SER A 20 -10.17 -25.31 16.59
C SER A 20 -8.71 -24.91 16.30
N ILE A 21 -7.78 -25.87 16.32
CA ILE A 21 -6.36 -25.63 16.00
C ILE A 21 -6.21 -25.11 14.57
N VAL A 22 -6.88 -25.73 13.61
CA VAL A 22 -6.86 -25.27 12.21
C VAL A 22 -7.47 -23.88 12.10
N PHE A 23 -8.62 -23.64 12.73
CA PHE A 23 -9.26 -22.32 12.75
C PHE A 23 -8.35 -21.23 13.31
N PHE A 24 -7.70 -21.46 14.47
CA PHE A 24 -6.78 -20.48 15.04
C PHE A 24 -5.50 -20.30 14.23
N LYS A 25 -4.99 -21.37 13.62
CA LYS A 25 -3.84 -21.29 12.70
C LYS A 25 -4.17 -20.47 11.47
N ASP A 26 -5.35 -20.66 10.90
CA ASP A 26 -5.82 -19.93 9.73
C ASP A 26 -6.18 -18.48 10.07
N PHE A 27 -6.75 -18.23 11.25
CA PHE A 27 -6.99 -16.89 11.78
C PHE A 27 -5.71 -16.09 12.08
N ILE A 28 -4.62 -16.78 12.43
CA ILE A 28 -3.31 -16.16 12.62
C ILE A 28 -2.60 -15.97 11.27
N SER A 29 -2.73 -16.92 10.33
CA SER A 29 -2.12 -16.86 9.00
C SER A 29 -2.85 -15.92 8.02
N SER A 30 -4.12 -15.59 8.30
CA SER A 30 -4.93 -14.63 7.56
C SER A 30 -4.63 -13.18 7.89
N ARG A 31 -3.72 -12.89 8.82
CA ARG A 31 -3.42 -11.52 9.22
C ARG A 31 -2.60 -10.83 8.14
N MET A 32 -3.08 -9.66 7.69
CA MET A 32 -2.35 -8.79 6.77
C MET A 32 -0.96 -8.49 7.34
N ASN A 33 0.06 -8.75 6.53
CA ASN A 33 1.44 -8.39 6.77
C ASN A 33 1.97 -7.74 5.49
N LEU A 34 1.86 -6.42 5.43
CA LEU A 34 2.21 -5.61 4.27
C LEU A 34 3.29 -4.60 4.69
N GLY A 35 4.45 -4.67 4.06
CA GLY A 35 5.51 -3.68 4.16
C GLY A 35 5.32 -2.59 3.11
N ILE A 36 5.42 -1.31 3.50
CA ILE A 36 5.31 -0.17 2.57
C ILE A 36 6.50 0.75 2.68
N LYS A 37 6.93 1.26 1.52
CA LYS A 37 7.98 2.28 1.41
C LYS A 37 7.70 3.27 0.28
N ALA A 38 7.70 4.55 0.61
CA ALA A 38 7.72 5.65 -0.35
C ALA A 38 9.15 6.18 -0.51
N GLU A 39 9.73 6.15 -1.72
CA GLU A 39 11.15 6.44 -1.92
C GLU A 39 11.44 7.65 -2.81
N TYR A 40 10.65 7.86 -3.86
CA TYR A 40 10.90 8.89 -4.86
C TYR A 40 9.67 9.77 -5.01
N PHE A 41 9.86 11.08 -4.83
CA PHE A 41 8.82 12.09 -4.91
C PHE A 41 9.15 13.02 -6.07
N THR A 42 8.42 12.90 -7.16
CA THR A 42 8.65 13.60 -8.42
C THR A 42 7.51 14.58 -8.67
N PRO A 43 7.75 15.89 -8.54
CA PRO A 43 6.72 16.90 -8.77
C PRO A 43 6.54 17.23 -10.26
N ASP A 44 5.29 17.42 -10.66
CA ASP A 44 4.88 18.08 -11.90
C ASP A 44 4.09 19.34 -11.54
N ILE A 45 4.70 20.52 -11.71
CA ILE A 45 4.07 21.80 -11.36
C ILE A 45 2.94 22.15 -12.34
N GLU A 46 3.13 21.89 -13.63
CA GLU A 46 2.16 22.25 -14.68
C GLU A 46 0.82 21.58 -14.42
N GLN A 47 0.87 20.30 -14.04
CA GLN A 47 -0.33 19.50 -13.81
C GLN A 47 -0.73 19.44 -12.33
N GLN A 48 0.07 20.02 -11.44
CA GLN A 48 -0.12 19.97 -9.98
C GLN A 48 -0.24 18.53 -9.46
N ILE A 49 0.65 17.66 -9.96
CA ILE A 49 0.70 16.24 -9.62
C ILE A 49 1.97 15.98 -8.83
N LEU A 50 1.88 15.13 -7.81
CA LEU A 50 3.02 14.52 -7.16
C LEU A 50 3.07 13.04 -7.51
N PHE A 51 4.08 12.64 -8.28
CA PHE A 51 4.33 11.22 -8.51
C PHE A 51 5.16 10.66 -7.35
N VAL A 52 4.71 9.56 -6.76
CA VAL A 52 5.42 8.88 -5.67
C VAL A 52 5.70 7.44 -6.07
N LYS A 53 6.97 7.02 -6.01
CA LYS A 53 7.33 5.60 -6.14
C LYS A 53 7.06 4.88 -4.83
N MET A 54 6.05 4.03 -4.86
CA MET A 54 5.61 3.19 -3.76
C MET A 54 6.09 1.76 -3.98
N ASN A 55 6.71 1.18 -2.97
CA ASN A 55 7.04 -0.24 -2.90
C ASN A 55 6.12 -0.92 -1.90
N PHE A 56 5.50 -2.01 -2.31
CA PHE A 56 4.62 -2.85 -1.51
C PHE A 56 5.21 -4.25 -1.41
N LEU A 57 5.47 -4.67 -0.18
CA LEU A 57 6.06 -5.96 0.15
C LEU A 57 5.04 -6.81 0.89
N ASN A 58 4.46 -7.80 0.22
CA ASN A 58 3.46 -8.65 0.84
C ASN A 58 4.13 -9.86 1.52
N HIS A 59 4.13 -9.88 2.84
CA HIS A 59 4.62 -10.99 3.66
C HIS A 59 3.52 -11.99 4.04
N SER A 60 2.30 -11.77 3.58
CA SER A 60 1.13 -12.60 3.84
C SER A 60 1.13 -13.81 2.92
N SER A 61 0.42 -14.85 3.34
CA SER A 61 0.18 -16.06 2.54
C SER A 61 -0.86 -15.88 1.43
N LYS A 62 -1.52 -14.72 1.40
CA LYS A 62 -2.62 -14.36 0.49
C LYS A 62 -2.27 -13.10 -0.31
N PRO A 63 -2.81 -12.93 -1.52
CA PRO A 63 -2.68 -11.66 -2.23
C PRO A 63 -3.37 -10.55 -1.45
N ILE A 64 -2.80 -9.34 -1.48
CA ILE A 64 -3.40 -8.13 -0.90
C ILE A 64 -3.65 -7.15 -2.04
N THR A 65 -4.88 -6.68 -2.16
CA THR A 65 -5.21 -5.61 -3.10
C THR A 65 -5.19 -4.28 -2.38
N ILE A 66 -4.43 -3.32 -2.91
CA ILE A 66 -4.51 -1.93 -2.50
C ILE A 66 -5.67 -1.32 -3.28
N GLU A 67 -6.70 -0.88 -2.58
CA GLU A 67 -7.98 -0.46 -3.14
C GLU A 67 -8.09 1.06 -3.21
N TYR A 68 -7.40 1.77 -2.31
CA TYR A 68 -7.42 3.21 -2.23
C TYR A 68 -6.17 3.76 -1.54
N ILE A 69 -5.68 4.91 -2.00
CA ILE A 69 -4.63 5.68 -1.32
C ILE A 69 -4.96 7.17 -1.42
N GLU A 70 -4.85 7.86 -0.28
CA GLU A 70 -5.01 9.31 -0.17
C GLU A 70 -3.85 9.92 0.63
N LEU A 71 -3.36 11.04 0.16
CA LEU A 71 -2.24 11.78 0.72
C LEU A 71 -2.75 12.95 1.57
N PHE A 72 -2.15 13.13 2.73
CA PHE A 72 -2.42 14.19 3.70
C PHE A 72 -1.12 14.92 4.07
N ASP A 73 -1.27 16.11 4.66
CA ASP A 73 -0.17 16.78 5.35
C ASP A 73 0.14 16.13 6.72
N ILE A 74 1.20 16.59 7.37
CA ILE A 74 1.67 16.14 8.70
C ILE A 74 0.63 16.27 9.82
N HIS A 75 -0.42 17.06 9.61
CA HIS A 75 -1.51 17.24 10.56
C HIS A 75 -2.78 16.48 10.15
N MET A 76 -2.66 15.52 9.22
CA MET A 76 -3.76 14.77 8.62
C MET A 76 -4.81 15.68 7.97
N LYS A 77 -4.41 16.86 7.48
CA LYS A 77 -5.32 17.76 6.76
C LYS A 77 -5.24 17.46 5.27
N LYS A 78 -6.42 17.52 4.63
CA LYS A 78 -6.54 17.47 3.17
C LYS A 78 -5.88 18.69 2.56
N PHE A 79 -5.33 18.52 1.35
CA PHE A 79 -4.81 19.64 0.58
C PHE A 79 -5.95 20.59 0.17
N PRO A 80 -5.69 21.91 0.12
CA PRO A 80 -6.70 22.88 -0.26
C PRO A 80 -7.14 22.62 -1.71
N ASP A 81 -8.45 22.60 -1.94
CA ASP A 81 -9.01 22.53 -3.29
C ASP A 81 -9.12 23.94 -3.87
N LYS A 82 -8.23 24.30 -4.79
CA LYS A 82 -8.28 25.59 -5.51
C LYS A 82 -8.79 25.46 -6.93
N LEU A 83 -9.41 24.32 -7.30
CA LEU A 83 -9.95 24.18 -8.66
C LEU A 83 -11.05 25.21 -8.90
N ASP A 84 -10.86 25.97 -9.98
CA ASP A 84 -11.96 26.68 -10.61
C ASP A 84 -12.79 25.62 -11.35
N LYS A 85 -14.01 25.34 -10.88
CA LYS A 85 -14.88 24.24 -11.35
C LYS A 85 -15.33 24.36 -12.82
N SER A 86 -14.78 25.31 -13.56
CA SER A 86 -15.10 25.62 -14.96
C SER A 86 -14.16 24.96 -15.98
N SER A 87 -13.12 24.24 -15.58
CA SER A 87 -12.27 23.50 -16.53
C SER A 87 -12.91 22.15 -16.92
N ASN A 88 -12.81 21.77 -18.19
CA ASN A 88 -13.23 20.45 -18.69
C ASN A 88 -12.30 19.31 -18.25
N GLU A 89 -11.53 19.50 -17.17
CA GLU A 89 -10.58 18.53 -16.66
C GLU A 89 -11.24 17.60 -15.64
N TYR A 90 -10.77 16.36 -15.59
CA TYR A 90 -11.28 15.38 -14.64
C TYR A 90 -10.88 15.79 -13.21
N ILE A 91 -11.86 16.24 -12.43
CA ILE A 91 -11.65 16.73 -11.06
C ILE A 91 -11.44 15.52 -10.14
N VAL A 92 -10.17 15.25 -9.82
CA VAL A 92 -9.77 14.32 -8.75
C VAL A 92 -9.61 15.13 -7.48
N GLU A 93 -10.17 14.70 -6.33
CA GLU A 93 -10.00 15.47 -5.08
C GLU A 93 -8.51 15.63 -4.72
N PRO A 94 -8.12 16.76 -4.09
CA PRO A 94 -6.75 16.95 -3.64
C PRO A 94 -6.33 15.84 -2.66
N GLY A 95 -5.13 15.30 -2.84
CA GLY A 95 -4.59 14.18 -2.07
C GLY A 95 -4.91 12.81 -2.65
N LEU A 96 -5.90 12.66 -3.54
CA LEU A 96 -6.26 11.35 -4.10
C LEU A 96 -5.30 10.89 -5.19
N THR A 97 -5.20 9.56 -5.33
CA THR A 97 -4.58 8.96 -6.50
C THR A 97 -5.37 9.25 -7.79
N ILE A 98 -4.63 9.50 -8.86
CA ILE A 98 -5.20 9.80 -10.18
C ILE A 98 -5.66 8.49 -10.83
N PRO A 99 -6.90 8.40 -11.34
CA PRO A 99 -7.49 7.15 -11.81
C PRO A 99 -7.08 6.77 -13.26
N PHE A 100 -6.06 7.42 -13.82
CA PHE A 100 -5.54 7.13 -15.15
C PHE A 100 -4.01 7.20 -15.18
N SER A 101 -3.41 6.42 -16.07
CA SER A 101 -1.96 6.35 -16.23
C SER A 101 -1.42 7.59 -16.94
N LYS A 102 -0.38 8.20 -16.38
CA LYS A 102 0.37 9.34 -16.95
C LYS A 102 1.85 9.02 -17.02
N ASN A 103 2.57 9.63 -17.96
CA ASN A 103 4.03 9.56 -17.95
C ASN A 103 4.55 10.23 -16.68
N VAL A 104 5.52 9.61 -16.01
CA VAL A 104 6.17 10.22 -14.85
C VAL A 104 7.05 11.35 -15.35
N THR A 105 6.66 12.58 -15.05
CA THR A 105 7.34 13.80 -15.47
C THR A 105 7.81 14.57 -14.25
N PHE A 106 9.08 14.94 -14.25
CA PHE A 106 9.57 16.02 -13.42
C PHE A 106 9.44 17.32 -14.20
N ASN A 107 8.68 18.27 -13.67
CA ASN A 107 8.62 19.62 -14.22
C ASN A 107 8.78 20.64 -13.09
N ASN A 108 9.88 21.41 -13.14
CA ASN A 108 10.12 22.55 -12.26
C ASN A 108 10.31 23.83 -13.09
N GLY A 109 9.24 24.27 -13.74
CA GLY A 109 9.24 25.46 -14.59
C GLY A 109 9.99 25.24 -15.90
N GLU A 110 11.26 25.64 -15.94
CA GLU A 110 12.09 25.57 -17.16
C GLU A 110 12.67 24.17 -17.40
N ASN A 111 12.78 23.35 -16.35
CA ASN A 111 13.36 22.01 -16.44
C ASN A 111 12.27 20.95 -16.52
N LYS A 112 12.20 20.26 -17.66
CA LYS A 112 11.29 19.14 -17.90
C LYS A 112 12.08 17.85 -18.18
N ILE A 113 11.93 16.87 -17.31
CA ILE A 113 12.52 15.53 -17.47
C ILE A 113 11.36 14.54 -17.49
N THR A 114 11.22 13.79 -18.59
CA THR A 114 10.25 12.70 -18.68
C THR A 114 10.98 11.39 -18.40
N TYR A 115 10.54 10.66 -17.40
CA TYR A 115 11.04 9.32 -17.11
C TYR A 115 10.42 8.30 -18.09
N PRO A 116 11.09 7.18 -18.38
CA PRO A 116 10.54 6.15 -19.27
C PRO A 116 9.37 5.36 -18.65
N GLU A 117 9.03 5.63 -17.38
CA GLU A 117 7.98 4.93 -16.65
C GLU A 117 6.66 5.71 -16.67
N LYS A 118 5.55 4.98 -16.62
CA LYS A 118 4.21 5.53 -16.43
C LYS A 118 3.70 5.25 -15.03
N SER A 119 2.82 6.13 -14.53
CA SER A 119 2.11 5.89 -13.29
C SER A 119 1.15 4.72 -13.44
N ALA A 120 1.05 3.91 -12.39
CA ALA A 120 0.00 2.92 -12.23
C ALA A 120 -1.27 3.59 -11.71
N THR A 121 -2.38 2.86 -11.85
CA THR A 121 -3.69 3.22 -11.31
C THR A 121 -4.09 2.18 -10.27
N ILE A 122 -4.77 2.63 -9.21
CA ILE A 122 -5.38 1.76 -8.21
C ILE A 122 -6.74 1.25 -8.77
N PRO A 123 -7.18 0.01 -8.44
CA PRO A 123 -6.57 -0.94 -7.52
C PRO A 123 -5.35 -1.69 -8.08
N VAL A 124 -4.43 -2.09 -7.19
CA VAL A 124 -3.28 -2.94 -7.53
C VAL A 124 -3.19 -4.13 -6.58
N THR A 125 -2.96 -5.34 -7.10
CA THR A 125 -2.84 -6.56 -6.29
C THR A 125 -1.39 -6.99 -6.16
N VAL A 126 -0.93 -7.14 -4.92
CA VAL A 126 0.42 -7.61 -4.57
C VAL A 126 0.34 -9.09 -4.20
N LEU A 127 1.00 -9.94 -4.98
CA LEU A 127 0.98 -11.39 -4.79
C LEU A 127 1.64 -11.82 -3.46
N PRO A 128 1.28 -12.98 -2.89
CA PRO A 128 1.90 -13.50 -1.66
C PRO A 128 3.42 -13.58 -1.76
N TYR A 129 4.13 -13.15 -0.72
CA TYR A 129 5.60 -13.22 -0.63
C TYR A 129 6.35 -12.52 -1.77
N THR A 130 5.74 -11.48 -2.36
CA THR A 130 6.33 -10.69 -3.45
C THR A 130 6.54 -9.23 -3.07
N ASN A 131 7.39 -8.56 -3.85
CA ASN A 131 7.55 -7.12 -3.83
C ASN A 131 7.03 -6.55 -5.16
N SER A 132 6.27 -5.47 -5.11
CA SER A 132 5.81 -4.74 -6.29
C SER A 132 6.03 -3.25 -6.11
N ALA A 133 6.51 -2.59 -7.16
CA ALA A 133 6.86 -1.18 -7.13
C ALA A 133 6.13 -0.43 -8.24
N TYR A 134 5.49 0.68 -7.89
CA TYR A 134 4.71 1.49 -8.82
C TYR A 134 4.94 2.98 -8.56
N PHE A 135 4.99 3.77 -9.63
CA PHE A 135 4.74 5.20 -9.50
C PHE A 135 3.23 5.43 -9.40
N LEU A 136 2.77 6.09 -8.35
CA LEU A 136 1.38 6.54 -8.21
C LEU A 136 1.36 8.06 -8.33
N GLY A 137 0.42 8.59 -9.12
CA GLY A 137 0.23 10.04 -9.24
C GLY A 137 -0.83 10.51 -8.26
N PHE A 138 -0.52 11.53 -7.47
CA PHE A 138 -1.43 12.16 -6.52
C PHE A 138 -1.80 13.56 -7.00
N SER A 139 -3.09 13.87 -7.02
CA SER A 139 -3.56 15.22 -7.35
C SER A 139 -3.31 16.17 -6.17
N LEU A 140 -2.75 17.37 -6.40
CA LEU A 140 -2.53 18.36 -5.34
C LEU A 140 -3.36 19.65 -5.51
N ASN A 141 -4.08 19.81 -6.62
CA ASN A 141 -5.11 20.83 -6.88
C ASN A 141 -4.86 22.21 -6.22
N GLY A 142 -3.79 22.89 -6.63
CA GLY A 142 -3.47 24.24 -6.19
C GLY A 142 -2.56 24.32 -4.97
N PHE A 143 -2.07 23.17 -4.50
CA PHE A 143 -0.89 23.06 -3.66
C PHE A 143 0.36 22.80 -4.54
N ASP A 144 1.47 23.43 -4.18
CA ASP A 144 2.72 23.33 -4.94
C ASP A 144 3.34 21.94 -4.78
N SER A 145 3.44 21.19 -5.88
CA SER A 145 3.98 19.83 -5.89
C SER A 145 5.46 19.78 -5.52
N VAL A 146 6.25 20.82 -5.80
CA VAL A 146 7.65 20.92 -5.38
C VAL A 146 7.75 21.09 -3.87
N ILE A 147 6.87 21.89 -3.27
CA ILE A 147 6.80 22.01 -1.81
C ILE A 147 6.45 20.66 -1.19
N ALA A 148 5.46 19.95 -1.74
CA ALA A 148 5.10 18.62 -1.25
C ALA A 148 6.24 17.61 -1.38
N ALA A 149 6.95 17.60 -2.51
CA ALA A 149 8.09 16.71 -2.74
C ALA A 149 9.28 17.01 -1.81
N SER A 150 9.61 18.29 -1.64
CA SER A 150 10.74 18.73 -0.79
C SER A 150 10.50 18.52 0.70
N ARG A 151 9.24 18.35 1.11
CA ARG A 151 8.80 18.09 2.49
C ARG A 151 8.12 16.73 2.60
N SER A 152 8.58 15.77 1.82
CA SER A 152 7.95 14.45 1.71
C SER A 152 7.88 13.72 3.06
N GLU A 153 8.82 13.97 3.97
CA GLU A 153 8.82 13.48 5.35
C GLU A 153 7.67 14.02 6.22
N ASN A 154 6.96 15.05 5.76
CA ASN A 154 5.81 15.65 6.42
C ASN A 154 4.49 15.21 5.76
N LEU A 155 4.50 14.10 5.02
CA LEU A 155 3.32 13.55 4.37
C LEU A 155 2.87 12.27 5.09
N THR A 156 1.57 12.10 5.18
CA THR A 156 0.94 10.88 5.67
C THR A 156 0.01 10.34 4.60
N MET A 157 -0.01 9.02 4.40
CA MET A 157 -0.90 8.36 3.45
C MET A 157 -1.92 7.52 4.20
N TYR A 158 -3.20 7.67 3.89
CA TYR A 158 -4.21 6.66 4.22
C TYR A 158 -4.22 5.62 3.11
N ILE A 159 -4.17 4.34 3.47
CA ILE A 159 -4.12 3.22 2.54
C ILE A 159 -5.22 2.23 2.94
N GLU A 160 -6.12 1.97 2.00
CA GLU A 160 -7.15 0.94 2.11
C GLU A 160 -6.74 -0.29 1.31
N THR A 161 -6.91 -1.46 1.92
CA THR A 161 -6.62 -2.73 1.29
C THR A 161 -7.77 -3.71 1.49
N SER A 162 -7.77 -4.78 0.70
CA SER A 162 -8.74 -5.87 0.81
C SER A 162 -8.77 -6.57 2.17
N GLU A 163 -7.78 -6.35 3.05
CA GLU A 163 -7.67 -6.97 4.38
C GLU A 163 -7.69 -5.94 5.53
N GLY A 164 -7.83 -4.64 5.22
CA GLY A 164 -7.92 -3.56 6.21
C GLY A 164 -7.28 -2.24 5.76
N ASP A 165 -7.50 -1.21 6.55
CA ASP A 165 -7.06 0.17 6.34
C ASP A 165 -6.02 0.62 7.38
N PHE A 166 -5.11 1.52 6.98
CA PHE A 166 -4.12 2.08 7.90
C PHE A 166 -3.51 3.39 7.38
N TYR A 167 -2.89 4.13 8.30
CA TYR A 167 -2.11 5.32 7.98
C TYR A 167 -0.62 4.99 7.89
N TYR A 168 0.07 5.58 6.93
CA TYR A 168 1.50 5.44 6.71
C TYR A 168 2.14 6.82 6.74
N ASP A 169 2.89 7.12 7.79
CA ASP A 169 3.74 8.31 7.83
C ASP A 169 4.98 8.08 6.96
N VAL A 170 5.21 8.97 6.00
CA VAL A 170 6.34 8.85 5.07
C VAL A 170 7.66 8.99 5.84
N ASP A 171 8.41 7.89 5.95
CA ASP A 171 9.79 7.90 6.46
C ASP A 171 10.76 7.47 5.35
N PRO A 172 11.65 8.37 4.89
CA PRO A 172 12.67 8.02 3.90
C PRO A 172 13.64 6.92 4.37
N ARG A 173 13.68 6.60 5.66
CA ARG A 173 14.67 5.69 6.27
C ARG A 173 14.10 4.32 6.68
N GLY A 174 12.81 4.06 6.51
CA GLY A 174 12.15 2.87 7.06
C GLY A 174 11.14 2.20 6.13
N ILE A 175 10.97 0.90 6.30
CA ILE A 175 9.79 0.16 5.83
C ILE A 175 8.88 -0.01 7.04
N TYR A 176 7.60 0.26 6.87
CA TYR A 176 6.60 0.00 7.92
C TYR A 176 5.88 -1.29 7.58
N GLU A 177 5.96 -2.28 8.45
CA GLU A 177 5.09 -3.44 8.39
C GLU A 177 3.83 -3.11 9.20
N THR A 178 2.69 -3.08 8.51
CA THR A 178 1.41 -3.11 9.21
C THR A 178 1.09 -4.57 9.57
N ARG A 179 0.87 -4.81 10.87
CA ARG A 179 0.27 -6.04 11.38
C ARG A 179 -0.90 -5.66 12.26
N ASN A 180 -2.13 -5.84 11.79
CA ASN A 180 -3.32 -5.70 12.63
C ASN A 180 -3.44 -4.30 13.30
N ASN A 181 -3.28 -3.21 12.54
CA ASN A 181 -3.31 -1.82 13.04
C ASN A 181 -2.25 -1.49 14.11
N LEU A 182 -1.29 -2.39 14.33
CA LEU A 182 -0.09 -2.13 15.12
C LEU A 182 1.08 -1.94 14.16
N PHE A 183 1.66 -0.73 14.20
CA PHE A 183 2.82 -0.37 13.42
C PHE A 183 4.07 -0.90 14.10
N VAL A 184 4.80 -1.77 13.41
CA VAL A 184 6.18 -2.09 13.79
C VAL A 184 7.07 -1.54 12.69
N LYS A 185 7.92 -0.57 13.06
CA LYS A 185 9.02 -0.14 12.19
C LYS A 185 10.01 -1.30 12.12
N VAL A 186 10.07 -1.97 10.97
CA VAL A 186 10.99 -3.09 10.76
C VAL A 186 12.13 -2.60 9.85
N GLY A 187 13.34 -2.54 10.40
CA GLY A 187 14.53 -2.37 9.58
C GLY A 187 14.70 -3.58 8.66
N TYR A 188 15.06 -3.34 7.40
CA TYR A 188 15.28 -4.36 6.36
C TYR A 188 15.69 -5.74 6.90
N SER A 189 14.81 -6.72 6.75
CA SER A 189 15.24 -8.11 6.66
C SER A 189 14.87 -8.59 5.27
N PHE A 190 15.80 -8.46 4.32
CA PHE A 190 15.68 -9.16 3.04
C PHE A 190 15.46 -10.64 3.34
N PHE A 191 14.44 -11.24 2.70
CA PHE A 191 14.28 -12.69 2.73
C PHE A 191 15.61 -13.36 2.36
N LYS A 192 16.00 -14.39 3.11
CA LYS A 192 17.05 -15.30 2.62
C LYS A 192 16.59 -15.81 1.26
N LYS A 193 17.47 -15.79 0.27
CA LYS A 193 17.22 -16.19 -1.13
C LYS A 193 16.42 -17.50 -1.29
N ASN A 194 16.51 -18.42 -0.32
CA ASN A 194 15.79 -19.69 -0.30
C ASN A 194 14.29 -19.60 0.02
N ASN A 195 13.80 -18.43 0.48
CA ASN A 195 12.39 -18.20 0.82
C ASN A 195 11.63 -17.47 -0.29
N CYS A 196 12.31 -17.02 -1.35
CA CYS A 196 11.66 -16.40 -2.50
C CYS A 196 11.38 -17.49 -3.55
N ILE A 197 10.15 -17.55 -4.06
CA ILE A 197 9.82 -18.46 -5.16
C ILE A 197 10.51 -17.94 -6.42
N THR A 198 11.48 -18.69 -6.93
CA THR A 198 12.13 -18.40 -8.21
C THR A 198 11.19 -18.79 -9.35
N GLU A 199 10.96 -17.90 -10.32
CA GLU A 199 10.08 -18.05 -11.51
C GLU A 199 10.48 -19.17 -12.50
N LYS A 200 11.02 -20.30 -12.04
CA LYS A 200 11.38 -21.42 -12.92
C LYS A 200 10.28 -22.48 -13.10
N HIS A 201 9.10 -22.29 -12.50
CA HIS A 201 7.97 -23.21 -12.62
C HIS A 201 6.63 -22.49 -12.77
N LEU A 202 6.53 -21.61 -13.77
CA LEU A 202 5.28 -21.27 -14.43
C LEU A 202 5.37 -21.74 -15.89
#